data_AF-A0A960U367-F1
#
_entry.id   AF-A0A960U367-F1
#
_cell.length_a   1.000
_cell.length_b   1.000
_cell.length_c   1.000
_cell.angle_alpha   90.00
_cell.angle_beta   90.00
_cell.angle_gamma   90.00
#
_symmetry.space_group_name_H-M   'P 1'
#
loop_
_entity.id
_entity.type
_entity.pdbx_description
1 polymer ?
#
loop_
_entity_poly.entity_id
_entity_poly.type
_entity_poly.pdbx_seq_one_letter_code
_entity_poly.pdbx_strand_id
1 'polypeptide(L)'
;LKDSFLLYREEVESILKEMGKDMTAIEERVWELAEEFGIREKSIQEGFQKGIEQERLIAQEEIEKSQRLVSIREKRAEHKGKLRTAINLQKEGAELKFISRIVELPETYLEKFFKKAIWD
;
A
#
# COMPACT_ATOMS: atom_id res chain seq x y z
N LEU A 1 -1.07 38.73 34.85
CA LEU A 1 -0.74 37.31 34.55
C LEU A 1 0.55 36.87 35.25
N LYS A 2 1.69 37.55 35.10
CA LYS A 2 2.94 37.24 35.85
C LYS A 2 2.79 37.35 37.37
N ASP A 3 2.16 38.41 37.87
CA ASP A 3 2.02 38.63 39.33
C ASP A 3 1.09 37.62 40.02
N SER A 4 0.12 37.06 39.29
CA SER A 4 -0.79 36.02 39.79
C SER A 4 -0.13 34.64 39.88
N PHE A 5 0.88 34.36 39.06
CA PHE A 5 1.62 33.09 39.09
C PHE A 5 2.65 33.06 40.24
N LEU A 6 3.22 34.21 40.59
CA LEU A 6 4.16 34.34 41.72
C LEU A 6 3.45 34.12 43.07
N LEU A 7 2.30 34.76 43.28
CA LEU A 7 1.47 34.56 44.48
C LEU A 7 1.04 33.11 44.67
N TYR A 8 0.62 32.44 43.59
CA TYR A 8 0.23 31.02 43.65
C TYR A 8 1.41 30.09 43.97
N ARG A 9 2.63 30.43 43.50
CA ARG A 9 3.83 29.65 43.80
C ARG A 9 4.22 29.77 45.27
N GLU A 10 4.16 30.97 45.84
CA GLU A 10 4.49 31.20 47.26
C GLU A 10 3.50 30.50 48.21
N GLU A 11 2.21 30.50 47.88
CA GLU A 11 1.20 29.74 48.65
C GLU A 11 1.45 28.22 48.59
N VAL A 12 1.77 27.68 47.41
CA VAL A 12 2.06 26.26 47.22
C VAL A 12 3.35 25.85 47.94
N GLU A 13 4.41 26.66 47.84
CA GLU A 13 5.67 26.43 48.57
C GLU A 13 5.46 26.42 50.09
N SER A 14 4.63 27.33 50.62
CA SER A 14 4.29 27.38 52.05
C SER A 14 3.56 26.11 52.51
N ILE A 15 2.55 25.67 51.75
CA ILE A 15 1.78 24.46 52.06
C ILE A 15 2.68 23.22 52.02
N LEU A 16 3.54 23.10 51.00
CA LEU A 16 4.44 21.96 50.86
C LEU A 16 5.47 21.90 51.99
N LYS A 17 5.97 23.06 52.42
CA LYS A 17 6.88 23.17 53.57
C LYS A 17 6.21 22.76 54.89
N GLU A 18 4.95 23.15 55.11
CA GLU A 18 4.15 22.70 56.27
C GLU A 18 3.91 21.18 56.25
N MET A 19 3.77 20.59 55.07
CA MET A 19 3.65 19.14 54.87
C MET A 19 4.99 18.39 54.96
N GLY A 20 6.11 19.08 55.22
CA GLY A 20 7.45 18.50 55.27
C GLY A 20 7.96 17.98 53.92
N LYS A 21 7.40 18.46 52.80
CA LYS A 21 7.78 18.07 51.45
C LYS A 21 8.72 19.10 50.85
N ASP A 22 9.78 18.64 50.21
CA ASP A 22 10.72 19.50 49.48
C ASP A 22 10.15 19.81 48.09
N MET A 23 9.92 21.10 47.83
CA MET A 23 9.45 21.60 46.54
C MET A 23 10.40 21.20 45.40
N THR A 24 11.72 21.20 45.65
CA THR A 24 12.74 20.84 44.67
C THR A 24 12.58 19.39 44.21
N ALA A 25 12.36 18.47 45.15
CA ALA A 25 12.12 17.06 44.84
C ALA A 25 10.81 16.83 44.07
N ILE A 26 9.79 17.67 44.32
CA ILE A 26 8.54 17.64 43.56
C ILE A 26 8.75 18.14 42.14
N GLU A 27 9.48 19.25 41.96
CA GLU A 27 9.80 19.81 40.65
C GLU A 27 10.63 18.82 39.82
N GLU A 28 11.65 18.20 40.41
CA GLU A 28 12.44 17.14 39.76
C GLU A 28 11.54 15.96 39.34
N ARG A 29 10.64 15.51 40.22
CA ARG A 29 9.72 14.42 39.90
C ARG A 29 8.73 14.77 38.79
N VAL A 30 8.27 16.01 38.70
CA VAL A 30 7.40 16.49 37.63
C VAL A 30 8.15 16.48 36.29
N TRP A 31 9.41 16.90 36.26
CA TRP A 31 10.25 16.83 35.06
C TRP A 31 10.53 15.40 34.61
N GLU A 32 10.89 14.50 35.54
CA GLU A 32 11.08 13.07 35.24
C GLU A 32 9.81 12.46 34.63
N LEU A 33 8.64 12.75 35.21
CA LEU A 33 7.36 12.26 34.70
C LEU A 33 7.07 12.85 33.32
N ALA A 34 7.32 14.14 33.10
CA ALA A 34 7.13 14.77 31.80
C ALA A 34 8.01 14.15 30.70
N GLU A 35 9.28 13.84 31.01
CA GLU A 35 10.17 13.10 30.11
C GLU A 35 9.67 11.67 29.87
N GLU A 36 9.27 10.94 30.91
CA GLU A 36 8.77 9.58 30.79
C GLU A 36 7.46 9.52 29.98
N PHE A 37 6.56 10.47 30.15
CA PHE A 37 5.34 10.60 29.34
C PHE A 37 5.67 11.00 27.89
N GLY A 38 6.60 11.92 27.66
CA GLY A 38 7.04 12.32 26.32
C GLY A 38 7.74 11.19 25.55
N ILE A 39 8.56 10.38 26.22
CA ILE A 39 9.17 9.17 25.66
C ILE A 39 8.08 8.15 25.31
N ARG A 40 7.13 7.91 26.23
CA ARG A 40 6.00 7.00 25.99
C ARG A 40 5.14 7.44 24.80
N GLU A 41 4.85 8.72 24.67
CA GLU A 41 4.09 9.26 23.54
C GLU A 41 4.82 9.02 22.22
N LYS A 42 6.12 9.30 22.15
CA LYS A 42 6.94 9.03 20.95
C LYS A 42 6.94 7.54 20.60
N SER A 43 7.10 6.65 21.58
CA SER A 43 7.08 5.20 21.33
C SER A 43 5.74 4.71 20.78
N ILE A 44 4.62 5.28 21.25
CA ILE A 44 3.28 4.96 20.73
C ILE A 44 3.13 5.48 19.29
N GLN A 45 3.56 6.71 19.02
CA GLN A 45 3.51 7.30 17.68
C GLN A 45 4.35 6.50 16.68
N GLU A 46 5.56 6.09 17.04
CA GLU A 46 6.41 5.24 16.21
C GLU A 46 5.77 3.87 15.93
N GLY A 47 5.14 3.26 16.94
CA GLY A 47 4.40 2.00 16.77
C GLY A 47 3.24 2.14 15.78
N PHE A 48 2.48 3.23 15.89
CA PHE A 48 1.36 3.51 14.99
C PHE A 48 1.83 3.79 13.55
N GLN A 49 2.89 4.56 13.37
CA GLN A 49 3.49 4.80 12.05
C GLN A 49 3.99 3.51 11.41
N LYS A 50 4.64 2.63 12.17
CA LYS A 50 5.05 1.30 11.67
C LYS A 50 3.86 0.46 11.22
N GLY A 51 2.75 0.49 11.97
CA GLY A 51 1.52 -0.21 11.59
C GLY A 51 0.93 0.31 10.27
N ILE A 52 0.80 1.63 10.11
CA ILE A 52 0.31 2.25 8.87
C ILE A 52 1.20 1.88 7.68
N GLU A 53 2.52 1.93 7.85
CA GLU A 53 3.46 1.61 6.77
C GLU A 53 3.35 0.14 6.34
N GLN A 54 3.16 -0.78 7.30
CA GLN A 54 2.91 -2.20 7.00
C GLN A 54 1.61 -2.41 6.21
N GLU A 55 0.50 -1.80 6.63
CA GLU A 55 -0.77 -1.89 5.91
C GLU A 55 -0.66 -1.31 4.49
N ARG A 56 0.07 -0.21 4.32
CA ARG A 56 0.33 0.41 3.03
C ARG A 56 1.10 -0.52 2.09
N LEU A 57 2.13 -1.21 2.60
CA LEU A 57 2.91 -2.18 1.82
C LEU A 57 2.04 -3.35 1.35
N ILE A 58 1.21 -3.91 2.25
CA ILE A 58 0.28 -4.99 1.91
C ILE A 58 -0.69 -4.55 0.81
N ALA A 59 -1.31 -3.38 0.97
CA ALA A 59 -2.23 -2.84 -0.03
C ALA A 59 -1.55 -2.62 -1.39
N GLN A 60 -0.29 -2.16 -1.40
CA GLN A 60 0.48 -1.96 -2.62
C GLN A 60 0.80 -3.28 -3.33
N GLU A 61 1.17 -4.33 -2.60
CA GLU A 61 1.35 -5.68 -3.16
C GLU A 61 0.07 -6.24 -3.79
N GLU A 62 -1.09 -6.05 -3.14
CA GLU A 62 -2.38 -6.48 -3.67
C GLU A 62 -2.78 -5.74 -4.95
N ILE A 63 -2.52 -4.42 -5.00
CA ILE A 63 -2.74 -3.61 -6.20
C ILE A 63 -1.86 -4.11 -7.34
N GLU A 64 -0.57 -4.34 -7.11
CA GLU A 64 0.34 -4.86 -8.13
C GLU A 64 -0.10 -6.23 -8.65
N LYS A 65 -0.49 -7.14 -7.75
CA LYS A 65 -1.01 -8.45 -8.13
C LYS A 65 -2.25 -8.33 -9.00
N SER A 66 -3.17 -7.43 -8.64
CA SER A 66 -4.39 -7.18 -9.40
C SER A 66 -4.09 -6.61 -10.80
N GLN A 67 -3.18 -5.65 -10.90
CA GLN A 67 -2.75 -5.09 -12.19
C GLN A 67 -2.12 -6.15 -13.11
N ARG A 68 -1.29 -7.05 -12.57
CA ARG A 68 -0.71 -8.17 -13.33
C ARG A 68 -1.81 -9.10 -13.88
N LEU A 69 -2.82 -9.41 -13.07
CA LEU A 69 -3.95 -10.25 -13.49
C LEU A 69 -4.77 -9.59 -14.61
N VAL A 70 -5.04 -8.28 -14.51
CA VAL A 70 -5.71 -7.51 -15.56
C VAL A 70 -4.92 -7.55 -16.86
N SER A 71 -3.61 -7.30 -16.82
CA SER A 71 -2.75 -7.35 -18.01
C SER A 71 -2.75 -8.74 -18.68
N ILE A 72 -2.71 -9.83 -17.90
CA ILE A 72 -2.81 -11.20 -18.43
C ILE A 72 -4.16 -11.41 -19.11
N ARG A 73 -5.25 -10.92 -18.50
CA ARG A 73 -6.60 -11.05 -19.07
C ARG A 73 -6.75 -10.29 -20.38
N GLU A 74 -6.20 -9.07 -20.45
CA GLU A 74 -6.19 -8.24 -21.67
C GLU A 74 -5.42 -8.93 -22.80
N LYS A 75 -4.19 -9.41 -22.53
CA LYS A 75 -3.40 -10.15 -23.52
C LYS A 75 -4.11 -11.41 -24.02
N ARG A 76 -4.81 -12.13 -23.14
CA ARG A 76 -5.63 -13.30 -23.53
C ARG A 76 -6.83 -12.90 -24.40
N ALA A 77 -7.49 -11.78 -24.08
CA ALA A 77 -8.62 -11.30 -24.86
C ALA A 77 -8.18 -10.84 -26.26
N GLU A 78 -7.08 -10.10 -26.35
CA GLU A 78 -6.46 -9.70 -27.61
C GLU A 78 -6.10 -10.92 -28.46
N HIS A 79 -5.41 -11.90 -27.86
CA HIS A 79 -5.06 -13.13 -28.56
C HIS A 79 -6.29 -13.90 -29.06
N LYS A 80 -7.36 -13.99 -28.26
CA LYS A 80 -8.63 -14.59 -28.70
C LYS A 80 -9.26 -13.81 -29.86
N GLY A 81 -9.19 -12.48 -29.85
CA GLY A 81 -9.61 -11.63 -30.96
C GLY A 81 -8.86 -11.94 -32.24
N LYS A 82 -7.53 -12.00 -32.17
CA LYS A 82 -6.63 -12.38 -33.28
C LYS A 82 -7.01 -13.75 -33.87
N LEU A 83 -7.22 -14.77 -33.03
CA LEU A 83 -7.66 -16.09 -33.49
C LEU A 83 -9.04 -16.08 -34.15
N ARG A 84 -9.99 -15.31 -33.61
CA ARG A 84 -11.33 -15.19 -34.21
C ARG A 84 -11.26 -14.56 -35.60
N THR A 85 -10.47 -13.51 -35.76
CA THR A 85 -10.21 -12.90 -37.07
C THR A 85 -9.55 -13.90 -38.03
N ALA A 86 -8.57 -14.67 -37.54
CA ALA A 86 -7.89 -15.68 -38.34
C ALA A 86 -8.86 -16.77 -38.85
N ILE A 87 -9.77 -17.24 -37.99
CA ILE A 87 -10.82 -18.21 -38.37
C ILE A 87 -11.74 -17.63 -39.45
N ASN A 88 -12.19 -16.38 -39.30
CA ASN A 88 -13.08 -15.76 -40.27
C ASN A 88 -12.41 -15.63 -41.64
N LEU A 89 -11.18 -15.13 -41.68
CA LEU A 89 -10.41 -15.00 -42.92
C LEU A 89 -10.15 -16.36 -43.58
N GLN A 90 -9.86 -17.39 -42.77
CA GLN A 90 -9.69 -18.74 -43.30
C GLN A 90 -10.98 -19.28 -43.94
N LYS A 91 -12.14 -19.04 -43.31
CA LYS A 91 -13.46 -19.42 -43.85
C LYS A 91 -13.79 -18.68 -45.15
N GLU A 92 -13.29 -17.46 -45.31
CA GLU A 92 -13.38 -16.67 -46.55
C GLU A 92 -12.38 -17.14 -47.63
N GLY A 93 -11.54 -18.13 -47.34
CA GLY A 93 -10.57 -18.69 -48.28
C GLY A 93 -9.26 -17.91 -48.39
N ALA A 94 -8.97 -17.02 -47.43
CA ALA A 94 -7.73 -16.25 -47.44
C ALA A 94 -6.50 -17.14 -47.21
N GLU A 95 -5.40 -16.81 -47.88
CA GLU A 95 -4.14 -17.54 -47.74
C GLU A 95 -3.51 -17.36 -46.35
N LEU A 96 -2.87 -18.42 -45.85
CA LEU A 96 -2.25 -18.43 -44.53
C LEU A 96 -1.23 -17.29 -44.33
N LYS A 97 -0.41 -17.00 -45.35
CA LYS A 97 0.56 -15.88 -45.34
C LYS A 97 -0.13 -14.54 -45.11
N PHE A 98 -1.27 -14.33 -45.77
CA PHE A 98 -2.07 -13.13 -45.61
C PHE A 98 -2.67 -13.04 -44.20
N ILE A 99 -3.27 -14.12 -43.72
CA ILE A 99 -3.86 -14.18 -42.37
C ILE A 99 -2.79 -13.88 -41.31
N SER A 100 -1.65 -14.56 -41.38
CA SER A 100 -0.48 -14.36 -40.51
C SER A 100 -0.08 -12.89 -40.39
N ARG A 101 -0.04 -12.18 -41.52
CA ARG A 101 0.29 -10.75 -41.55
C ARG A 101 -0.79 -9.87 -40.92
N ILE A 102 -2.08 -10.18 -41.11
CA ILE A 102 -3.19 -9.39 -40.58
C ILE A 102 -3.34 -9.55 -39.07
N VAL A 103 -3.26 -10.78 -38.55
CA VAL A 103 -3.46 -11.05 -37.13
C VAL A 103 -2.15 -11.03 -36.32
N GLU A 104 -1.03 -10.81 -37.00
CA GLU A 104 0.32 -10.76 -36.42
C GLU A 104 0.68 -12.02 -35.63
N LEU A 105 0.32 -13.20 -36.17
CA LEU A 105 0.65 -14.49 -35.57
C LEU A 105 1.49 -15.31 -36.55
N PRO A 106 2.53 -16.05 -36.08
CA PRO A 106 3.37 -16.85 -36.96
C PRO A 106 2.58 -17.87 -37.77
N GLU A 107 2.93 -18.05 -39.05
CA GLU A 107 2.31 -19.04 -39.94
C GLU A 107 2.33 -20.44 -39.31
N THR A 108 3.47 -20.85 -38.75
CA THR A 108 3.65 -22.17 -38.11
C THR A 108 2.71 -22.38 -36.91
N TYR A 109 2.35 -21.31 -36.19
CA TYR A 109 1.39 -21.36 -35.10
C TYR A 109 -0.02 -21.52 -35.64
N LEU A 110 -0.40 -20.68 -36.63
CA LEU A 110 -1.71 -20.72 -37.27
C LEU A 110 -1.97 -22.06 -37.97
N GLU A 111 -0.97 -22.64 -38.63
CA GLU A 111 -1.08 -23.99 -39.21
C GLU A 111 -1.47 -25.04 -38.17
N LYS A 112 -0.76 -25.05 -37.02
CA LYS A 112 -1.04 -25.99 -35.94
C LYS A 112 -2.43 -25.75 -35.36
N PHE A 113 -2.80 -24.49 -35.18
CA PHE A 113 -4.11 -24.09 -34.68
C PHE A 113 -5.24 -24.56 -35.60
N PHE A 114 -5.15 -24.26 -36.91
CA PHE A 114 -6.16 -24.66 -37.88
C PHE A 114 -6.23 -26.18 -38.09
N LYS A 115 -5.09 -26.88 -38.11
CA LYS A 115 -5.07 -28.36 -38.16
C LYS A 115 -5.79 -28.98 -36.97
N LYS A 116 -5.67 -28.37 -35.79
CA LYS A 116 -6.35 -28.83 -34.58
C LYS A 116 -7.84 -28.47 -34.56
N ALA A 117 -8.22 -27.33 -35.13
CA ALA A 117 -9.61 -26.85 -35.18
C ALA A 117 -10.52 -27.60 -36.18
N ILE A 118 -9.95 -28.45 -37.05
CA ILE A 118 -10.71 -29.27 -38.03
C ILE A 118 -11.26 -30.57 -37.39
N TRP A 119 -10.94 -30.87 -36.13
CA TRP A 119 -11.32 -32.12 -35.43
C TRP A 119 -12.28 -31.94 -34.23
N ASP A 120 -12.88 -30.76 -34.07
CA ASP A 120 -14.01 -30.48 -33.15
C ASP A 120 -15.22 -29.99 -33.96
#